data_AF-A0AA45MFV4-F1
#
_entry.id   AF-A0AA45MFV4-F1
#
_cell.length_a   1.000
_cell.length_b   1.000
_cell.length_c   1.000
_cell.angle_alpha   90.00
_cell.angle_beta   90.00
_cell.angle_gamma   90.00
#
_symmetry.space_group_name_H-M   'P 1'
#
loop_
_entity.id
_entity.type
_entity.pdbx_description
1 polymer ?
#
loop_
_entity_poly.entity_id
_entity_poly.type
_entity_poly.pdbx_seq_one_letter_code
_entity_poly.pdbx_strand_id
1 'polypeptide(L)'
;MRAFQSMRSLRFWSLMLGAVSIVPMIYFAYQNWMFSQWAKEQASAGNFVCGTGMFALLALCIVAGGAFSALGSLLSLIGYFRMEKPRPRIRIFETALVGCILVVAMVAAFVFFA
;
A
#
# COMPACT_ATOMS: atom_id res chain seq x y z
N MET A 1 -3.31 -26.31 20.64
CA MET A 1 -4.41 -25.45 20.11
C MET A 1 -4.09 -23.96 20.09
N ARG A 2 -3.53 -23.35 21.15
CA ARG A 2 -3.22 -21.89 21.18
C ARG A 2 -2.26 -21.40 20.07
N ALA A 3 -1.21 -22.17 19.74
CA ALA A 3 -0.27 -21.81 18.67
C ALA A 3 -0.94 -21.74 17.29
N PHE A 4 -1.88 -22.64 17.00
CA PHE A 4 -2.58 -22.70 15.72
C PHE A 4 -3.51 -21.50 15.51
N GLN A 5 -4.21 -21.07 16.56
CA GLN A 5 -5.05 -19.87 16.54
C GLN A 5 -4.21 -18.59 16.36
N SER A 6 -3.06 -18.49 17.04
CA SER A 6 -2.14 -17.37 16.88
C SER A 6 -1.58 -17.26 15.46
N MET A 7 -1.20 -18.38 14.84
CA MET A 7 -0.71 -18.38 13.44
C MET A 7 -1.78 -17.99 12.42
N ARG A 8 -3.04 -18.39 12.64
CA ARG A 8 -4.17 -18.04 11.77
C ARG A 8 -4.48 -16.54 11.87
N SER A 9 -4.40 -15.99 13.08
CA SER A 9 -4.54 -14.56 13.35
C SER A 9 -3.44 -13.74 12.67
N LEU A 10 -2.16 -14.11 12.82
CA LEU A 10 -1.04 -13.38 12.21
C LEU A 10 -1.11 -13.33 10.67
N ARG A 11 -1.51 -14.44 10.03
CA ARG A 11 -1.74 -14.48 8.57
C ARG A 11 -2.85 -13.51 8.17
N PHE A 12 -3.98 -13.55 8.87
CA PHE A 12 -5.12 -12.69 8.57
C PHE A 12 -4.74 -11.20 8.66
N TRP A 13 -4.07 -10.80 9.75
CA TRP A 13 -3.61 -9.43 9.94
C TRP A 13 -2.57 -9.00 8.90
N SER A 14 -1.63 -9.89 8.55
CA SER A 14 -0.65 -9.61 7.51
C SER A 14 -1.31 -9.32 6.15
N LEU A 15 -2.26 -10.16 5.74
CA LEU A 15 -2.99 -9.97 4.48
C LEU A 15 -3.88 -8.73 4.51
N MET A 16 -4.57 -8.47 5.63
CA MET A 16 -5.35 -7.25 5.79
C MET A 16 -4.47 -6.00 5.68
N LEU A 17 -3.32 -5.98 6.34
CA LEU A 17 -2.37 -4.85 6.27
C LEU A 17 -1.82 -4.70 4.84
N GLY A 18 -1.54 -5.80 4.15
CA GLY A 18 -1.18 -5.77 2.73
C GLY A 18 -2.27 -5.15 1.87
N ALA A 19 -3.54 -5.54 2.03
CA ALA A 19 -4.65 -4.95 1.30
C ALA A 19 -4.85 -3.46 1.63
N VAL A 20 -4.79 -3.10 2.93
CA VAL A 20 -4.94 -1.72 3.40
C VAL A 20 -3.78 -0.82 2.93
N SER A 21 -2.59 -1.38 2.71
CA SER A 21 -1.44 -0.62 2.21
C SER A 21 -1.67 0.07 0.85
N ILE A 22 -2.66 -0.40 0.08
CA ILE A 22 -3.03 0.16 -1.22
C ILE A 22 -3.97 1.37 -1.08
N VAL A 23 -4.72 1.47 0.02
CA VAL A 23 -5.73 2.52 0.24
C VAL A 23 -5.14 3.94 0.11
N PRO A 24 -3.94 4.25 0.66
CA PRO A 24 -3.32 5.55 0.45
C PRO A 24 -3.05 5.89 -1.02
N MET A 25 -2.71 4.90 -1.86
CA MET A 25 -2.51 5.13 -3.30
C MET A 25 -3.82 5.39 -4.03
N ILE A 26 -4.90 4.68 -3.65
CA ILE A 26 -6.25 4.95 -4.19
C ILE A 26 -6.69 6.36 -3.82
N TYR A 27 -6.45 6.78 -2.57
CA TYR A 27 -6.75 8.13 -2.11
C TYR A 27 -5.95 9.18 -2.88
N PHE A 28 -4.66 8.96 -3.10
CA PHE A 28 -3.83 9.85 -3.91
C PHE A 28 -4.37 9.97 -5.34
N ALA A 29 -4.68 8.86 -6.00
CA ALA A 29 -5.23 8.86 -7.36
C ALA A 29 -6.53 9.67 -7.47
N TYR A 30 -7.43 9.51 -6.49
CA TYR A 30 -8.68 10.27 -6.42
C TYR A 30 -8.42 11.78 -6.25
N GLN A 31 -7.55 12.16 -5.31
CA GLN A 31 -7.20 13.56 -5.08
C GLN A 31 -6.49 14.19 -6.28
N ASN A 32 -5.62 13.43 -6.95
CA ASN A 32 -4.92 13.88 -8.15
C ASN A 32 -5.90 14.12 -9.31
N TRP A 33 -6.87 13.23 -9.48
CA TRP A 33 -7.93 13.42 -10.47
C TRP A 33 -8.76 14.67 -10.19
N MET A 34 -9.25 14.85 -8.95
CA MET A 34 -10.00 16.05 -8.54
C MET A 34 -9.17 17.34 -8.74
N PHE A 35 -7.91 17.32 -8.32
CA PHE A 35 -6.99 18.45 -8.50
C PHE A 35 -6.79 18.78 -9.97
N SER A 36 -6.68 17.77 -10.84
CA SER A 36 -6.51 17.98 -12.28
C SER A 36 -7.72 18.66 -12.93
N GLN A 37 -8.95 18.36 -12.48
CA GLN A 37 -10.15 19.02 -12.99
C GLN A 37 -10.20 20.48 -12.52
N TRP A 38 -9.97 20.71 -11.23
CA TRP A 38 -9.93 22.05 -10.67
C TRP A 38 -8.82 22.92 -11.29
N ALA A 39 -7.63 22.34 -11.52
CA ALA A 39 -6.52 23.04 -12.14
C ALA A 39 -6.83 23.48 -13.58
N LYS A 40 -7.58 22.67 -14.34
CA LYS A 40 -8.05 23.04 -15.69
C LYS A 40 -9.00 24.24 -15.66
N GLU A 41 -9.92 24.27 -14.69
CA GLU A 41 -10.83 25.41 -14.50
C GLU A 41 -10.05 26.69 -14.17
N GLN A 42 -9.09 26.62 -13.25
CA GLN A 42 -8.25 27.76 -12.89
C GLN A 42 -7.38 28.26 -14.04
N ALA A 43 -6.80 27.34 -14.82
CA ALA A 43 -6.01 27.68 -16.00
C ALA A 43 -6.87 28.39 -17.07
N SER A 44 -8.14 27.98 -17.23
CA SER A 44 -9.07 28.66 -18.16
C SER A 44 -9.42 30.08 -17.71
N ALA A 45 -9.32 30.37 -16.41
CA ALA A 45 -9.48 31.70 -15.83
C ALA A 45 -8.17 32.52 -15.81
N GLY A 46 -7.07 31.98 -16.35
CA GLY A 46 -5.76 32.64 -16.39
C GLY A 46 -4.95 32.53 -15.08
N ASN A 47 -5.40 31.74 -14.11
CA ASN A 47 -4.70 31.55 -12.84
C ASN A 47 -3.65 30.44 -12.95
N PHE A 48 -2.49 30.64 -12.31
CA PHE A 48 -1.45 29.62 -12.19
C PHE A 48 -1.68 28.74 -10.96
N VAL A 49 -1.61 27.42 -11.14
CA VAL A 49 -1.79 26.44 -10.07
C VAL A 49 -0.47 25.73 -9.77
N CYS A 50 -0.02 25.81 -8.52
CA CYS A 50 1.18 25.15 -8.04
C CYS A 50 0.88 23.71 -7.59
N GLY A 51 1.63 22.73 -8.11
CA GLY A 51 1.46 21.30 -7.83
C GLY A 51 2.13 20.78 -6.55
N THR A 52 2.82 21.62 -5.76
CA THR A 52 3.61 21.18 -4.59
C THR A 52 2.77 20.42 -3.55
N GLY A 53 1.51 20.79 -3.37
CA GLY A 53 0.59 20.08 -2.47
C GLY A 53 0.35 18.62 -2.88
N MET A 54 0.31 18.34 -4.19
CA MET A 54 0.15 16.98 -4.70
C MET A 54 1.41 16.13 -4.50
N PHE A 55 2.60 16.71 -4.59
CA PHE A 55 3.85 16.02 -4.25
C PHE A 55 3.93 15.68 -2.76
N ALA A 56 3.54 16.61 -1.88
CA ALA A 56 3.49 16.35 -0.44
C ALA A 56 2.49 15.23 -0.10
N LEU A 57 1.32 15.23 -0.77
CA LEU A 57 0.32 14.18 -0.61
C LEU A 57 0.84 12.81 -1.09
N LEU A 58 1.51 12.77 -2.24
CA LEU A 58 2.13 11.54 -2.74
C LEU A 58 3.12 10.95 -1.73
N ALA A 59 4.01 11.79 -1.19
CA ALA A 59 5.00 11.38 -0.19
C ALA A 59 4.32 10.80 1.07
N LEU A 60 3.28 11.46 1.58
CA LEU A 60 2.49 10.96 2.71
C LEU A 60 1.85 9.59 2.42
N CYS A 61 1.26 9.44 1.23
CA CYS A 61 0.62 8.20 0.83
C CYS A 61 1.63 7.05 0.67
N ILE A 62 2.83 7.32 0.16
CA ILE A 62 3.92 6.33 0.07
C ILE A 62 4.38 5.91 1.47
N VAL A 63 4.58 6.85 2.38
CA VAL A 63 5.02 6.54 3.75
C VAL A 63 3.94 5.74 4.50
N ALA A 64 2.67 6.14 4.40
CA ALA A 64 1.57 5.44 5.04
C ALA A 64 1.40 4.02 4.47
N GLY A 65 1.36 3.88 3.15
CA GLY A 65 1.28 2.57 2.49
C GLY A 65 2.49 1.70 2.80
N GLY A 66 3.68 2.30 2.80
CA GLY A 66 4.95 1.66 3.15
C GLY A 66 4.94 1.10 4.57
N ALA A 67 4.45 1.87 5.54
CA ALA A 67 4.32 1.43 6.92
C ALA A 67 3.38 0.22 7.04
N PHE A 68 2.21 0.24 6.39
CA PHE A 68 1.28 -0.89 6.41
C PHE A 68 1.85 -2.14 5.73
N SER A 69 2.51 -1.98 4.57
CA SER A 69 3.16 -3.09 3.87
C SER A 69 4.33 -3.68 4.67
N ALA A 70 5.14 -2.83 5.30
CA ALA A 70 6.25 -3.26 6.17
C ALA A 70 5.73 -4.01 7.41
N LEU A 71 4.70 -3.49 8.08
CA LEU A 71 4.06 -4.16 9.22
C LEU A 71 3.42 -5.49 8.81
N GLY A 72 2.70 -5.53 7.68
CA GLY A 72 2.12 -6.75 7.13
C GLY A 72 3.17 -7.81 6.81
N SER A 73 4.29 -7.40 6.21
CA SER A 73 5.42 -8.28 5.89
C SER A 73 6.11 -8.81 7.15
N LEU A 74 6.32 -7.96 8.16
CA LEU A 74 6.86 -8.36 9.47
C LEU A 74 5.96 -9.39 10.16
N LEU A 75 4.64 -9.16 10.21
CA LEU A 75 3.70 -10.14 10.79
C LEU A 75 3.72 -11.47 10.04
N SER A 76 3.83 -11.44 8.71
CA SER A 76 3.96 -12.65 7.89
C SER A 76 5.24 -13.43 8.21
N LEU A 77 6.38 -12.72 8.30
CA LEU A 77 7.68 -13.31 8.63
C LEU A 77 7.68 -13.91 10.04
N ILE A 78 7.17 -13.17 11.04
CA ILE A 78 7.02 -13.67 12.40
C ILE A 78 6.15 -14.93 12.41
N GLY A 79 5.03 -14.91 11.69
CA GLY A 79 4.16 -16.08 11.51
C GLY A 79 4.89 -17.26 10.90
N TYR A 80 5.70 -17.04 9.86
CA TYR A 80 6.47 -18.07 9.16
C TYR A 80 7.56 -18.70 10.04
N PHE A 81 8.31 -17.89 10.80
CA PHE A 81 9.37 -18.40 11.67
C PHE A 81 8.82 -19.18 12.87
N ARG A 82 7.61 -18.85 13.33
CA ARG A 82 6.92 -19.57 14.42
C ARG A 82 6.27 -20.89 14.00
N MET A 83 6.24 -21.24 12.70
CA MET A 83 5.72 -22.53 12.23
C MET A 83 6.71 -23.67 12.49
N GLU A 84 6.18 -24.79 12.97
CA GLU A 84 6.90 -26.07 13.09
C GLU A 84 7.31 -26.58 11.69
N LYS A 85 8.46 -27.29 11.61
CA LYS A 85 8.96 -27.86 10.37
C LYS A 85 8.15 -29.13 10.03
N PRO A 86 7.91 -29.47 8.75
CA PRO A 86 8.35 -28.77 7.53
C PRO A 86 7.51 -27.53 7.21
N ARG A 87 8.18 -26.44 6.80
CA ARG A 87 7.52 -25.16 6.49
C ARG A 87 7.04 -25.12 5.03
N PRO A 88 5.77 -24.78 4.75
CA PRO A 88 5.26 -24.68 3.40
C PRO A 88 5.83 -23.46 2.66
N ARG A 89 6.45 -23.67 1.49
CA ARG A 89 7.07 -22.63 0.66
C ARG A 89 6.07 -21.54 0.19
N ILE A 90 4.79 -21.90 0.05
CA ILE A 90 3.69 -20.99 -0.31
C ILE A 90 3.65 -19.76 0.62
N ARG A 91 4.03 -19.91 1.89
CA ARG A 91 4.02 -18.82 2.87
C ARG A 91 5.04 -17.72 2.59
N ILE A 92 6.15 -18.06 1.94
CA ILE A 92 7.15 -17.07 1.51
C ILE A 92 6.56 -16.23 0.38
N PHE A 93 5.84 -16.85 -0.56
CA PHE A 93 5.14 -16.14 -1.63
C PHE A 93 4.08 -15.17 -1.10
N GLU A 94 3.30 -15.56 -0.08
CA GLU A 94 2.34 -14.64 0.57
C GLU A 94 3.04 -13.40 1.15
N THR A 95 4.19 -13.60 1.78
CA THR A 95 4.99 -12.51 2.37
C THR A 95 5.51 -11.57 1.29
N ALA A 96 6.06 -12.13 0.21
CA ALA A 96 6.53 -11.35 -0.93
C ALA A 96 5.37 -10.56 -1.56
N LEU A 97 4.19 -11.17 -1.67
CA LEU A 97 3.00 -10.52 -2.23
C LEU A 97 2.56 -9.31 -1.38
N VAL A 98 2.54 -9.43 -0.05
CA VAL A 98 2.23 -8.32 0.88
C VAL A 98 3.26 -7.18 0.78
N GLY A 99 4.54 -7.51 0.60
CA GLY A 99 5.60 -6.52 0.40
C GLY A 99 5.55 -5.83 -0.97
N CYS A 100 5.25 -6.57 -2.02
CA CYS A 100 5.27 -6.06 -3.40
C CYS A 100 4.01 -5.31 -3.80
N ILE A 101 2.87 -5.53 -3.14
CA ILE A 101 1.59 -4.98 -3.61
C ILE A 101 1.54 -3.45 -3.60
N LEU A 102 2.23 -2.81 -2.64
CA LEU A 102 2.38 -1.37 -2.62
C LEU A 102 3.18 -0.87 -3.82
N VAL A 103 4.29 -1.53 -4.16
CA VAL A 103 5.12 -1.16 -5.31
C VAL A 103 4.33 -1.31 -6.60
N VAL A 104 3.55 -2.38 -6.74
CA VAL A 104 2.65 -2.57 -7.88
C VAL A 104 1.61 -1.44 -7.94
N ALA A 105 1.00 -1.07 -6.81
CA ALA A 105 0.03 0.03 -6.75
C ALA A 105 0.66 1.39 -7.09
N MET A 106 1.89 1.64 -6.64
CA MET A 106 2.64 2.85 -6.98
C MET A 106 2.95 2.92 -8.48
N VAL A 107 3.47 1.83 -9.06
CA VAL A 107 3.76 1.76 -10.50
C VAL A 107 2.47 1.95 -11.31
N ALA A 108 1.37 1.30 -10.90
CA ALA A 108 0.08 1.50 -11.55
C ALA A 108 -0.38 2.97 -11.46
N ALA A 109 -0.29 3.59 -10.28
CA ALA A 109 -0.64 5.00 -10.13
C ALA A 109 0.21 5.92 -11.03
N PHE A 110 1.52 5.66 -11.16
CA PHE A 110 2.37 6.38 -12.09
C PHE A 110 1.97 6.13 -13.56
N VAL A 111 1.74 4.89 -13.97
CA VAL A 111 1.40 4.59 -15.37
C VAL A 111 0.05 5.18 -15.79
N PHE A 112 -0.94 5.20 -14.89
CA PHE A 112 -2.29 5.69 -15.20
C PHE A 112 -2.46 7.21 -15.02
N PHE A 113 -1.64 7.85 -14.19
CA PHE A 113 -1.81 9.26 -13.82
C PHE A 113 -0.57 10.15 -14.06
N ALA A 114 0.53 9.62 -14.62
CA ALA A 114 1.61 10.43 -15.21
C ALA A 114 1.24 10.84 -16.65
#